data_AF-A0A7K2X871-F1
#
_entry.id   AF-A0A7K2X871-F1
#
_cell.length_a   1.000
_cell.length_b   1.000
_cell.length_c   1.000
_cell.angle_alpha   90.00
_cell.angle_beta   90.00
_cell.angle_gamma   90.00
#
_symmetry.space_group_name_H-M   'P 1'
#
loop_
_entity.id
_entity.type
_entity.pdbx_description
1 polymer ?
#
loop_
_entity_poly.entity_id
_entity_poly.type
_entity_poly.pdbx_seq_one_letter_code
_entity_poly.pdbx_strand_id
1 'polypeptide(L)' 'RDRRGRFFALDAALAGPPGEAPAALVRRVHAELLHHTGGRPADDVALLVVRNDRARVPAQPAEPGLRRPRPAPSSHC' A
#
# COMPACT_ATOMS: atom_id res chain seq x y z
N ARG A 1 16.17 2.59 -7.48
CA ARG A 1 16.45 1.34 -8.25
C ARG A 1 17.72 0.66 -7.70
N ASP A 2 18.07 -0.57 -8.11
CA ASP A 2 19.40 -1.13 -7.81
C ASP A 2 20.49 -0.51 -8.72
N ARG A 3 21.76 -0.85 -8.47
CA ARG A 3 22.91 -0.35 -9.26
C ARG A 3 22.89 -0.75 -10.74
N ARG A 4 22.09 -1.75 -11.11
CA ARG A 4 21.90 -2.23 -12.49
C ARG A 4 20.63 -1.63 -13.13
N GLY A 5 19.97 -0.69 -12.44
CA GLY A 5 18.73 -0.07 -12.89
C GLY A 5 17.48 -0.94 -12.70
N ARG A 6 17.57 -2.08 -12.01
CA ARG A 6 16.41 -2.96 -11.77
C ARG A 6 15.53 -2.39 -10.67
N PHE A 7 14.23 -2.48 -10.90
CA PHE A 7 13.23 -2.05 -9.93
C PHE A 7 13.10 -3.04 -8.77
N PHE A 8 12.70 -2.52 -7.61
CA PHE A 8 12.34 -3.31 -6.45
C PHE A 8 10.94 -3.90 -6.67
N ALA A 9 10.78 -5.21 -6.47
CA ALA A 9 9.50 -5.90 -6.62
C ALA A 9 8.63 -5.69 -5.37
N LEU A 10 7.98 -4.52 -5.28
CA LEU A 10 7.21 -4.11 -4.10
C LEU A 10 6.04 -5.06 -3.82
N ASP A 11 5.34 -5.49 -4.86
CA ASP A 11 4.24 -6.44 -4.82
C ASP A 11 4.63 -7.77 -4.17
N ALA A 12 5.81 -8.31 -4.47
CA ALA A 12 6.35 -9.48 -3.78
C ALA A 12 6.68 -9.18 -2.31
N ALA A 13 7.26 -8.01 -2.03
CA ALA A 13 7.55 -7.57 -0.67
C ALA A 13 6.28 -7.34 0.18
N LEU A 14 5.15 -7.02 -0.43
CA LEU A 14 3.87 -6.84 0.25
C LEU A 14 3.12 -8.16 0.49
N ALA A 15 3.50 -9.26 -0.17
CA ALA A 15 2.87 -10.58 -0.05
C ALA A 15 3.19 -11.33 1.27
N GLY A 16 3.59 -10.59 2.30
CA GLY A 16 3.94 -11.13 3.62
C GLY A 16 2.74 -11.65 4.41
N PRO A 17 2.97 -12.07 5.67
CA PRO A 17 1.94 -12.69 6.50
C PRO A 17 0.75 -11.74 6.75
N PRO A 18 -0.49 -12.26 6.71
CA PRO A 18 -1.68 -11.45 6.96
C PRO A 18 -1.70 -10.92 8.40
N GLY A 19 -2.18 -9.69 8.59
CA GLY A 19 -2.32 -9.08 9.92
C GLY A 19 -1.02 -8.57 10.53
N GLU A 20 0.09 -8.55 9.79
CA GLU A 20 1.36 -7.96 10.22
C GLU A 20 1.16 -6.52 10.76
N ALA A 21 1.79 -6.20 11.89
CA ALA A 21 1.73 -4.87 12.45
C ALA A 21 2.40 -3.86 11.49
N PRO A 22 1.87 -2.62 11.34
CA PRO A 22 2.44 -1.63 10.41
C PRO A 22 3.95 -1.42 10.55
N ALA A 23 4.45 -1.33 11.78
CA ALA A 23 5.87 -1.17 12.04
C ALA A 23 6.71 -2.38 11.59
N ALA A 24 6.18 -3.60 11.69
CA ALA A 24 6.86 -4.79 11.21
C ALA A 24 6.93 -4.82 9.67
N LEU A 25 5.82 -4.48 9.00
CA LEU A 25 5.77 -4.34 7.54
C LEU A 25 6.78 -3.29 7.04
N VAL A 26 6.83 -2.12 7.68
CA VAL A 26 7.80 -1.06 7.33
C VAL A 26 9.23 -1.57 7.45
N ARG A 27 9.59 -2.22 8.58
CA ARG A 27 10.95 -2.75 8.79
C ARG A 27 11.32 -3.81 7.76
N ARG A 28 10.39 -4.71 7.44
CA ARG A 28 10.62 -5.80 6.49
C ARG A 28 10.82 -5.28 5.06
N VAL A 29 9.91 -4.43 4.58
CA VAL A 29 10.04 -3.80 3.25
C VAL A 29 11.32 -2.95 3.17
N HIS A 30 11.67 -2.21 4.23
CA HIS A 30 12.91 -1.46 4.28
C HIS A 30 14.15 -2.37 4.19
N ALA A 31 14.18 -3.48 4.92
CA ALA A 31 15.29 -4.43 4.86
C ALA A 31 15.43 -5.09 3.47
N GLU A 32 14.32 -5.50 2.85
CA GLU A 32 14.30 -6.05 1.50
C GLU A 32 14.75 -5.02 0.45
N LEU A 33 14.33 -3.74 0.60
CA LEU A 33 14.77 -2.65 -0.27
C LEU A 33 16.28 -2.41 -0.15
N LEU A 34 16.82 -2.39 1.07
CA LEU A 34 18.26 -2.25 1.29
C LEU A 34 19.03 -3.44 0.69
N HIS A 35 18.52 -4.66 0.87
CA HIS A 35 19.12 -5.84 0.26
C HIS A 35 19.14 -5.75 -1.28
N HIS A 36 18.02 -5.36 -1.89
CA HIS A 36 17.89 -5.18 -3.36
C HIS A 36 18.85 -4.12 -3.90
N THR A 37 19.06 -3.04 -3.16
CA THR A 37 19.88 -1.90 -3.58
C THR A 37 21.36 -2.05 -3.25
N GLY A 38 21.76 -3.08 -2.51
CA GLY A 38 23.14 -3.28 -2.06
C GLY A 38 23.51 -2.36 -0.88
N GLY A 39 22.55 -2.07 0.00
CA GLY A 39 22.72 -1.35 1.25
C GLY A 39 22.45 0.15 1.18
N ARG A 40 22.29 0.74 -0.01
CA ARG A 40 21.93 2.15 -0.15
C ARG A 40 21.06 2.39 -1.39
N PRO A 41 19.85 2.96 -1.24
CA PRO A 41 19.04 3.39 -2.37
C PRO A 41 19.76 4.47 -3.18
N ALA A 42 19.61 4.41 -4.51
CA ALA A 42 20.11 5.46 -5.42
C ALA A 42 19.24 6.73 -5.39
N ASP A 43 18.01 6.62 -4.88
CA ASP A 43 16.96 7.64 -4.89
C ASP A 43 16.35 7.75 -3.47
N ASP A 44 15.75 8.90 -3.15
CA ASP A 44 15.02 9.09 -1.89
C ASP A 44 13.69 8.30 -1.89
N VAL A 45 13.37 7.66 -0.76
CA VAL A 45 12.16 6.84 -0.61
C VAL A 45 11.52 7.12 0.74
N ALA A 46 10.20 7.26 0.76
CA ALA A 46 9.38 7.32 1.98
C ALA A 46 8.33 6.20 1.96
N LEU A 47 8.11 5.56 3.11
CA LEU A 47 7.13 4.49 3.27
C LEU A 47 6.14 4.85 4.40
N LEU A 48 4.85 4.83 4.08
CA LEU A 48 3.76 5.00 5.03
C LEU A 48 2.86 3.78 4.98
N VAL A 49 2.64 3.16 6.15
CA VAL A 49 1.70 2.05 6.31
C VAL A 49 0.65 2.46 7.31
N VAL A 50 -0.62 2.36 6.93
CA VAL A 50 -1.77 2.63 7.79
C VAL A 50 -2.59 1.35 7.89
N ARG A 51 -2.96 0.97 9.11
CA ARG A 51 -3.87 -0.15 9.36
C ARG A 51 -5.20 0.39 9.84
N ASN A 52 -6.28 -0.09 9.22
CA ASN A 52 -7.63 0.23 9.66
C ASN A 52 -8.10 -0.84 10.65
N ASP A 53 -8.01 -0.51 11.94
CA ASP A 53 -8.42 -1.40 13.03
C ASP A 53 -9.90 -1.27 13.41
N ARG A 54 -10.69 -0.49 12.64
CA ARG A 54 -12.13 -0.36 12.89
C ARG A 54 -12.83 -1.69 12.65
N ALA A 55 -13.72 -2.06 13.55
CA ALA A 55 -14.64 -3.16 13.31
C ALA A 55 -15.44 -2.89 12.04
N ARG A 56 -15.55 -3.90 11.17
CA ARG A 56 -16.46 -3.81 10.02
C ARG A 56 -17.89 -3.70 10.57
N VAL A 57 -18.52 -2.57 10.30
CA VAL A 57 -19.95 -2.40 10.57
C VAL A 57 -20.71 -3.07 9.41
N PRO A 58 -21.78 -3.84 9.69
CA PRO A 58 -22.65 -4.37 8.64
C PRO A 58 -23.08 -3.25 7.69
N ALA A 59 -23.18 -3.57 6.40
CA ALA A 59 -23.71 -2.63 5.43
C ALA A 59 -25.12 -2.22 5.86
N GLN A 60 -25.34 -0.93 6.09
CA GLN A 60 -26.68 -0.44 6.35
C GLN A 60 -27.57 -0.72 5.12
N PRO A 61 -28.79 -1.23 5.32
CA PRO A 61 -29.74 -1.37 4.22
C PRO A 61 -29.87 -0.03 3.51
N ALA A 62 -29.83 -0.04 2.18
CA ALA A 62 -30.11 1.17 1.43
C ALA A 62 -31.58 1.54 1.68
N GLU A 63 -31.86 2.68 2.30
CA GLU A 63 -33.15 3.32 2.05
C GLU A 63 -33.16 3.73 0.56
N PRO A 64 -34.14 3.27 -0.24
CA PRO A 64 -34.13 3.45 -1.69
C PRO A 64 -34.03 4.91 -2.17
N GLY A 65 -34.29 5.90 -1.31
CA GLY A 65 -34.29 7.33 -1.65
C GLY A 65 -33.02 8.13 -1.30
N LEU A 66 -32.06 7.59 -0.55
CA LEU A 66 -30.89 8.34 -0.03
C LEU A 66 -29.58 8.09 -0.79
N ARG A 67 -29.60 7.24 -1.82
CA ARG A 67 -28.43 6.96 -2.65
C ARG A 67 -28.17 8.15 -3.58
N ARG A 68 -27.18 9.00 -3.28
CA ARG A 68 -26.58 9.85 -4.32
C ARG A 68 -25.88 8.93 -5.32
N PRO A 69 -26.22 8.97 -6.63
CA PRO A 69 -25.46 8.24 -7.63
C PRO A 69 -24.01 8.72 -7.60
N ARG A 70 -23.07 7.77 -7.68
CA ARG A 70 -21.65 8.12 -7.85
C ARG A 70 -21.54 8.94 -9.15
N PRO A 71 -21.01 10.18 -9.09
CA PRO A 71 -20.77 10.95 -10.31
C PRO A 71 -19.89 10.14 -11.25
N ALA A 72 -20.19 10.20 -12.55
CA ALA A 72 -19.31 9.63 -13.55
C ALA A 72 -17.89 10.23 -13.38
N PRO A 73 -16.83 9.42 -13.49
CA PRO A 73 -15.47 9.96 -13.45
C PRO A 73 -15.31 11.01 -14.55
N SER A 74 -14.68 12.14 -14.21
CA SER A 74 -14.39 13.19 -15.18
C SER A 74 -13.50 12.63 -16.29
N SER A 75 -13.95 12.78 -17.54
CA SER A 75 -13.09 12.53 -18.71
C SER A 75 -12.05 13.65 -18.77
N HIS A 76 -10.78 13.33 -18.52
CA HIS A 76 -9.68 14.23 -18.84
C HIS A 76 -9.27 14.00 -20.30
N CYS A 77 -9.37 15.04 -21.13
CA CYS A 77 -8.74 15.14 -22.45
C CYS A 77 -7.32 15.66 -22.30
#